data_AF-A0A850GI24-F1
#
_entry.id   AF-A0A850GI24-F1
#
_cell.length_a   1.000
_cell.length_b   1.000
_cell.length_c   1.000
_cell.angle_alpha   90.00
_cell.angle_beta   90.00
_cell.angle_gamma   90.00
#
_symmetry.space_group_name_H-M   'P 1'
#
loop_
_entity.id
_entity.type
_entity.pdbx_description
1 polymer ?
#
loop_
_entity_poly.entity_id
_entity_poly.type
_entity_poly.pdbx_seq_one_letter_code
_entity_poly.pdbx_strand_id
1 'polypeptide(L)'
;MSTSKHLLFSASLFFLPLTLAGCFDEGPAGDDEAASEDETASEDEGADEVETDTGEETAGEIIDTDQDGLSDEEEAMLGTDPLRKDTDNDNYWDSWELIEGTDPLDASSRIYIGSWPYNPDKEELDQGSWEDTGKQKGKSFPREVFLDQYGDTVDVYDFTNFTVNSTKQPAVFIMDLSAQWCTPCHNVANWIAGNDDSNNEWIQEIYPTVREKVHGLFVWWITFVVQDANGGDPSEGDIEAWFQAHWDPYIPLFLDEGQKVLSRFGGDSFPHFFLLNSEMKIEYFPDPSHSTNANPYPAIGLIDTQVPGAE
;
A
#
# COMPACT_ATOMS: atom_id res chain seq x y z
N MET A 1 -43.27 36.11 5.63
CA MET A 1 -44.21 35.39 4.74
C MET A 1 -43.37 34.45 3.89
N SER A 2 -43.30 33.18 4.30
CA SER A 2 -43.89 32.04 3.58
C SER A 2 -43.02 31.67 2.36
N THR A 3 -42.40 30.49 2.23
CA THR A 3 -42.83 29.17 2.69
C THR A 3 -41.67 28.18 2.59
N SER A 4 -41.60 27.29 3.57
CA SER A 4 -40.74 26.10 3.66
C SER A 4 -41.02 25.06 2.57
N LYS A 5 -39.99 24.33 2.12
CA LYS A 5 -40.09 22.95 1.65
C LYS A 5 -38.84 22.16 2.03
N HIS A 6 -38.95 21.41 3.13
CA HIS A 6 -38.12 20.25 3.42
C HIS A 6 -38.42 19.13 2.41
N LEU A 7 -37.39 18.47 1.89
CA LEU A 7 -37.51 17.15 1.27
C LEU A 7 -36.79 16.14 2.18
N LEU A 8 -37.59 15.23 2.73
CA LEU A 8 -37.16 14.00 3.40
C LEU A 8 -36.96 12.93 2.31
N PHE A 9 -35.84 12.21 2.35
CA PHE A 9 -35.75 10.88 1.73
C PHE A 9 -35.26 9.88 2.78
N SER A 10 -36.12 8.90 3.02
CA SER A 10 -35.96 7.75 3.89
C SER A 10 -35.31 6.62 3.08
N ALA A 11 -34.21 6.05 3.55
CA ALA A 11 -33.68 4.79 3.05
C ALA A 11 -33.72 3.77 4.20
N SER A 12 -34.64 2.82 4.09
CA SER A 12 -34.81 1.72 5.04
C SER A 12 -33.75 0.64 4.83
N LEU A 13 -33.16 0.21 5.94
CA LEU A 13 -32.35 -1.00 6.07
C LEU A 13 -33.15 -2.25 5.63
N PHE A 14 -32.47 -3.19 4.97
CA PHE A 14 -32.88 -4.60 4.91
C PHE A 14 -31.69 -5.48 5.33
N PHE A 15 -31.77 -5.99 6.55
CA PHE A 15 -30.97 -7.10 7.07
C PHE A 15 -31.71 -8.41 6.75
N LEU A 16 -30.98 -9.43 6.31
CA LEU A 16 -31.46 -10.81 6.16
C LEU A 16 -30.65 -11.71 7.12
N PRO A 17 -31.29 -12.42 8.06
CA PRO A 17 -30.60 -13.35 8.95
C PRO A 17 -30.62 -14.76 8.34
N LEU A 18 -29.49 -15.47 8.44
CA LEU A 18 -29.42 -16.91 8.19
C LEU A 18 -29.24 -17.63 9.52
N THR A 19 -30.32 -18.24 10.01
CA THR A 19 -30.29 -19.21 11.12
C THR A 19 -30.94 -20.50 10.62
N LEU A 20 -30.24 -21.63 10.73
CA LEU A 20 -30.88 -22.94 10.69
C LEU A 20 -30.32 -23.80 11.83
N ALA A 21 -31.24 -24.26 12.69
CA ALA A 21 -31.01 -25.13 13.83
C ALA A 21 -31.84 -26.42 13.69
N GLY A 22 -31.39 -27.51 14.36
CA GLY A 22 -32.16 -28.74 14.66
C GLY A 22 -31.84 -29.91 13.72
N CYS A 23 -31.03 -30.95 14.03
CA CYS A 23 -30.91 -31.90 15.16
C CYS A 23 -31.91 -33.10 15.16
N PHE A 24 -31.38 -34.31 15.44
CA PHE A 24 -32.00 -35.62 15.81
C PHE A 24 -32.66 -36.46 14.68
N ASP A 25 -32.57 -37.81 14.56
CA ASP A 25 -32.35 -38.89 15.54
C ASP A 25 -32.03 -40.29 14.90
N GLU A 26 -31.40 -41.17 15.70
CA GLU A 26 -31.40 -42.66 15.82
C GLU A 26 -30.91 -43.69 14.74
N GLY A 27 -30.16 -44.71 15.24
CA GLY A 27 -29.49 -45.84 14.56
C GLY A 27 -30.38 -47.04 14.15
N PRO A 28 -29.89 -48.30 13.93
CA PRO A 28 -29.01 -49.07 14.86
C PRO A 28 -28.00 -50.13 14.28
N ALA A 29 -27.16 -50.67 15.18
CA ALA A 29 -26.63 -52.06 15.38
C ALA A 29 -25.74 -52.84 14.36
N GLY A 30 -24.75 -53.59 14.91
CA GLY A 30 -24.03 -54.72 14.29
C GLY A 30 -22.49 -54.60 14.33
N ASP A 31 -21.78 -54.95 15.41
CA ASP A 31 -21.18 -56.26 15.76
C ASP A 31 -19.88 -56.56 14.98
N ASP A 32 -18.72 -56.54 15.65
CA ASP A 32 -17.67 -57.58 15.52
C ASP A 32 -16.54 -57.41 16.55
N GLU A 33 -16.23 -58.53 17.20
CA GLU A 33 -15.27 -58.78 18.28
C GLU A 33 -13.82 -58.93 17.78
N ALA A 34 -12.84 -58.62 18.64
CA ALA A 34 -11.89 -59.61 19.21
C ALA A 34 -10.65 -58.96 19.87
N ALA A 35 -10.45 -59.33 21.15
CA ALA A 35 -9.21 -59.79 21.82
C ALA A 35 -7.90 -58.95 21.72
N SER A 36 -7.05 -58.78 22.74
CA SER A 36 -6.84 -59.48 24.01
C SER A 36 -5.92 -58.64 24.93
N GLU A 37 -6.26 -58.65 26.22
CA GLU A 37 -5.44 -58.67 27.45
C GLU A 37 -3.92 -58.40 27.38
N ASP A 38 -3.44 -57.46 28.22
CA ASP A 38 -2.43 -57.77 29.25
C ASP A 38 -2.55 -56.77 30.42
N GLU A 39 -2.65 -57.30 31.63
CA GLU A 39 -2.63 -56.57 32.89
C GLU A 39 -1.24 -56.65 33.50
N THR A 40 -0.81 -55.63 34.25
CA THR A 40 -0.32 -55.85 35.62
C THR A 40 -0.10 -54.53 36.34
N ALA A 41 -0.73 -54.44 37.50
CA ALA A 41 -0.58 -53.39 38.50
C ALA A 41 0.67 -53.60 39.37
N SER A 42 1.17 -52.50 39.93
CA SER A 42 1.70 -52.50 41.31
C SER A 42 1.73 -51.07 41.87
N GLU A 43 1.15 -50.94 43.05
CA GLU A 43 1.07 -49.77 43.93
C GLU A 43 2.41 -49.52 44.65
N ASP A 44 2.76 -48.26 44.97
CA ASP A 44 3.49 -47.93 46.21
C ASP A 44 3.34 -46.43 46.56
N GLU A 45 3.29 -46.15 47.86
CA GLU A 45 2.85 -44.90 48.47
C GLU A 45 3.98 -43.89 48.75
N GLY A 46 3.60 -42.61 48.72
CA GLY A 46 3.98 -41.54 49.66
C GLY A 46 5.45 -41.32 50.05
N ALA A 47 6.01 -40.19 49.60
CA ALA A 47 6.92 -39.40 50.43
C ALA A 47 6.78 -37.90 50.09
N ASP A 48 6.45 -37.15 51.12
CA ASP A 48 6.36 -35.70 51.21
C ASP A 48 7.79 -35.14 51.24
N GLU A 49 8.24 -34.48 50.17
CA GLU A 49 9.45 -33.66 50.19
C GLU A 49 9.12 -32.26 49.64
N VAL A 50 9.08 -31.31 50.57
CA VAL A 50 9.09 -29.87 50.31
C VAL A 50 10.47 -29.51 49.77
N GLU A 51 10.59 -29.45 48.45
CA GLU A 51 11.76 -28.88 47.78
C GLU A 51 11.36 -27.53 47.19
N THR A 52 11.72 -26.52 47.99
CA THR A 52 12.07 -25.14 47.63
C THR A 52 11.51 -24.56 46.34
N ASP A 53 10.59 -23.62 46.56
CA ASP A 53 10.41 -22.36 45.84
C ASP A 53 11.78 -21.73 45.47
N THR A 54 12.38 -22.22 44.39
CA THR A 54 13.18 -21.37 43.53
C THR A 54 12.21 -20.80 42.52
N GLY A 55 11.64 -19.65 42.87
CA GLY A 55 11.09 -18.71 41.91
C GLY A 55 12.09 -18.55 40.79
N GLU A 56 11.89 -19.35 39.75
CA GLU A 56 12.28 -19.01 38.40
C GLU A 56 11.44 -17.76 38.15
N GLU A 57 12.05 -16.60 38.40
CA GLU A 57 11.64 -15.38 37.75
C GLU A 57 11.71 -15.69 36.27
N THR A 58 10.60 -16.24 35.76
CA THR A 58 10.26 -16.16 34.36
C THR A 58 10.39 -14.68 34.10
N ALA A 59 11.48 -14.27 33.43
CA ALA A 59 11.51 -12.99 32.77
C ALA A 59 10.19 -12.95 32.01
N GLY A 60 9.24 -12.17 32.52
CA GLY A 60 7.88 -12.18 32.02
C GLY A 60 8.02 -11.98 30.53
N GLU A 61 7.56 -12.96 29.74
CA GLU A 61 7.51 -12.76 28.30
C GLU A 61 6.70 -11.48 28.13
N ILE A 62 7.34 -10.46 27.57
CA ILE A 62 6.67 -9.24 27.19
C ILE A 62 5.73 -9.69 26.07
N ILE A 63 4.44 -9.81 26.40
CA ILE A 63 3.42 -10.26 25.46
C ILE A 63 3.08 -9.07 24.57
N ASP A 64 3.10 -9.31 23.27
CA ASP A 64 2.61 -8.42 22.20
C ASP A 64 1.59 -9.28 21.42
N THR A 65 0.32 -9.10 21.75
CA THR A 65 -0.75 -10.01 21.34
C THR A 65 -1.08 -9.86 19.86
N ASP A 66 -1.04 -8.65 19.31
CA ASP A 66 -1.38 -8.40 17.91
C ASP A 66 -0.18 -8.35 16.97
N GLN A 67 1.04 -8.22 17.51
CA GLN A 67 2.32 -8.17 16.80
C GLN A 67 2.53 -6.88 16.01
N ASP A 68 2.15 -5.74 16.57
CA ASP A 68 2.43 -4.43 16.00
C ASP A 68 3.80 -3.87 16.42
N GLY A 69 4.41 -4.41 17.48
CA GLY A 69 5.69 -3.97 18.05
C GLY A 69 5.59 -3.25 19.40
N LEU A 70 4.39 -3.05 19.94
CA LEU A 70 4.13 -2.64 21.32
C LEU A 70 3.72 -3.85 22.16
N SER A 71 4.12 -3.87 23.42
CA SER A 71 3.62 -4.88 24.35
C SER A 71 2.24 -4.54 24.89
N ASP A 72 1.46 -5.55 25.27
CA ASP A 72 0.13 -5.39 25.88
C ASP A 72 0.16 -4.44 27.11
N GLU A 73 1.28 -4.40 27.84
CA GLU A 73 1.48 -3.47 28.97
C GLU A 73 1.71 -2.03 28.48
N GLU A 74 2.52 -1.83 27.44
CA GLU A 74 2.74 -0.52 26.80
C GLU A 74 1.43 0.01 26.22
N GLU A 75 0.69 -0.83 25.50
CA GLU A 75 -0.60 -0.48 24.93
C GLU A 75 -1.62 -0.11 26.01
N ALA A 76 -1.69 -0.88 27.10
CA ALA A 76 -2.53 -0.54 28.24
C ALA A 76 -2.16 0.80 28.90
N MET A 77 -0.88 1.19 28.88
CA MET A 77 -0.42 2.49 29.37
C MET A 77 -0.75 3.64 28.40
N LEU A 78 -0.71 3.37 27.09
CA LEU A 78 -1.01 4.34 26.03
C LEU A 78 -2.51 4.51 25.81
N GLY A 79 -3.31 3.49 26.13
CA GLY A 79 -4.76 3.45 25.91
C GLY A 79 -5.15 2.83 24.57
N THR A 80 -4.22 2.19 23.86
CA THR A 80 -4.46 1.44 22.63
C THR A 80 -5.06 0.05 22.91
N ASP A 81 -5.55 -0.64 21.88
CA ASP A 81 -6.20 -1.94 21.98
C ASP A 81 -5.21 -3.08 21.68
N PRO A 82 -4.80 -3.90 22.67
CA PRO A 82 -3.80 -4.96 22.49
C PRO A 82 -4.19 -6.11 21.56
N LEU A 83 -5.40 -6.06 21.00
CA LEU A 83 -5.88 -7.01 20.01
C LEU A 83 -5.88 -6.43 18.60
N ARG A 84 -5.38 -5.21 18.40
CA ARG A 84 -5.51 -4.45 17.16
C ARG A 84 -4.27 -3.58 16.92
N LYS A 85 -3.50 -3.98 15.90
CA LYS A 85 -2.31 -3.24 15.47
C LYS A 85 -2.54 -1.75 15.19
N ASP A 86 -3.76 -1.41 14.80
CA ASP A 86 -4.22 -0.08 14.45
C ASP A 86 -5.49 0.17 15.27
N THR A 87 -5.36 0.93 16.34
CA THR A 87 -6.44 1.16 17.30
C THR A 87 -7.52 2.07 16.72
N ASP A 88 -7.14 3.15 16.04
CA ASP A 88 -8.06 4.20 15.59
C ASP A 88 -8.62 4.01 14.17
N ASN A 89 -8.12 3.02 13.43
CA ASN A 89 -8.49 2.60 12.07
C ASN A 89 -8.07 3.58 10.96
N ASP A 90 -6.90 4.22 11.07
CA ASP A 90 -6.38 5.11 10.04
C ASP A 90 -5.43 4.44 9.02
N ASN A 91 -5.12 3.15 9.24
CA ASN A 91 -4.20 2.26 8.50
C ASN A 91 -2.71 2.37 8.85
N TYR A 92 -2.35 3.09 9.91
CA TYR A 92 -1.02 3.03 10.51
C TYR A 92 -1.07 2.20 11.78
N TRP A 93 0.02 1.48 12.08
CA TRP A 93 0.08 0.72 13.32
C TRP A 93 0.41 1.65 14.47
N ASP A 94 -0.10 1.35 15.66
CA ASP A 94 0.08 2.18 16.86
C ASP A 94 1.58 2.39 17.13
N SER A 95 2.39 1.34 16.96
CA SER A 95 3.85 1.42 17.07
C SER A 95 4.51 2.37 16.06
N TRP A 96 4.01 2.41 14.81
CA TRP A 96 4.53 3.27 13.74
C TRP A 96 4.20 4.73 13.99
N GLU A 97 2.98 4.99 14.45
CA GLU A 97 2.51 6.31 14.80
C GLU A 97 3.34 6.93 15.93
N LEU A 98 3.69 6.15 16.95
CA LEU A 98 4.57 6.63 18.02
C LEU A 98 5.98 6.96 17.53
N ILE A 99 6.50 6.21 16.55
CA ILE A 99 7.82 6.47 15.96
C ILE A 99 7.81 7.80 15.19
N GLU A 100 6.75 8.06 14.42
CA GLU A 100 6.59 9.29 13.63
C GLU A 100 6.01 10.47 14.45
N GLY A 101 5.57 10.21 15.69
CA GLY A 101 5.09 11.22 16.63
C GLY A 101 3.63 11.64 16.40
N THR A 102 2.82 10.76 15.83
CA THR A 102 1.36 10.92 15.69
C THR A 102 0.62 10.30 16.88
N ASP A 103 -0.71 10.30 16.88
CA ASP A 103 -1.51 9.90 18.06
C ASP A 103 -2.38 8.68 17.70
N PRO A 104 -2.06 7.47 18.21
CA PRO A 104 -2.73 6.23 17.81
C PRO A 104 -4.18 6.09 18.28
N LEU A 105 -4.70 7.12 18.95
CA LEU A 105 -6.08 7.21 19.40
C LEU A 105 -6.88 8.28 18.64
N ASP A 106 -6.26 8.98 17.69
CA ASP A 106 -6.88 10.02 16.87
C ASP A 106 -6.55 9.80 15.40
N ALA A 107 -7.50 9.19 14.68
CA ALA A 107 -7.33 8.91 13.26
C ALA A 107 -7.06 10.15 12.40
N SER A 108 -7.24 11.38 12.90
CA SER A 108 -6.86 12.61 12.18
C SER A 108 -5.39 13.01 12.37
N SER A 109 -4.73 12.46 13.38
CA SER A 109 -3.30 12.54 13.68
C SER A 109 -2.61 11.33 13.08
N ARG A 110 -2.37 11.38 11.76
CA ARG A 110 -1.86 10.25 10.96
C ARG A 110 -0.53 10.56 10.30
N ILE A 111 0.24 9.53 9.91
CA ILE A 111 1.57 9.70 9.28
C ILE A 111 1.45 10.47 7.96
N TYR A 112 0.55 10.06 7.06
CA TYR A 112 0.25 10.77 5.81
C TYR A 112 -1.25 11.01 5.66
N ILE A 113 -1.64 12.25 5.37
CA ILE A 113 -3.02 12.67 5.06
C ILE A 113 -3.56 11.87 3.87
N GLY A 114 -2.71 11.60 2.88
CA GLY A 114 -3.03 10.78 1.72
C GLY A 114 -3.25 9.29 2.00
N SER A 115 -3.06 8.82 3.24
CA SER A 115 -3.06 7.40 3.60
C SER A 115 -2.09 6.58 2.76
N TRP A 116 -0.93 7.15 2.46
CA TRP A 116 0.15 6.45 1.76
C TRP A 116 0.74 5.34 2.64
N PRO A 117 1.31 4.28 2.06
CA PRO A 117 2.05 3.28 2.81
C PRO A 117 3.12 3.90 3.70
N TYR A 118 3.47 3.20 4.76
CA TYR A 118 4.63 3.47 5.59
C TYR A 118 5.48 2.20 5.67
N ASN A 119 6.79 2.30 5.44
CA ASN A 119 7.71 1.18 5.57
C ASN A 119 8.70 1.48 6.72
N PRO A 120 8.58 0.78 7.87
CA PRO A 120 9.52 0.95 8.98
C PRO A 120 10.94 0.44 8.64
N ASP A 121 11.07 -0.50 7.70
CA ASP A 121 12.32 -1.15 7.33
C ASP A 121 13.03 -0.47 6.14
N LYS A 122 12.54 0.69 5.69
CA LYS A 122 13.11 1.43 4.53
C LYS A 122 14.59 1.78 4.67
N GLU A 123 15.07 1.87 5.91
CA GLU A 123 16.48 2.12 6.23
C GLU A 123 17.40 0.95 5.91
N GLU A 124 16.86 -0.27 5.81
CA GLU A 124 17.63 -1.49 5.54
C GLU A 124 17.86 -1.73 4.04
N LEU A 125 17.13 -1.01 3.18
CA LEU A 125 17.19 -1.16 1.74
C LEU A 125 18.45 -0.50 1.13
N ASP A 126 18.84 -0.99 -0.04
CA ASP A 126 19.91 -0.37 -0.84
C ASP A 126 19.41 0.97 -1.40
N GLN A 127 19.85 2.08 -0.79
CA GLN A 127 19.38 3.42 -1.12
C GLN A 127 20.23 4.07 -2.22
N GLY A 128 19.56 4.65 -3.21
CA GLY A 128 20.22 5.47 -4.23
C GLY A 128 20.65 6.83 -3.69
N SER A 129 21.60 7.46 -4.38
CA SER A 129 21.98 8.86 -4.16
C SER A 129 21.92 9.65 -5.47
N TRP A 130 21.72 10.96 -5.36
CA TRP A 130 21.69 11.85 -6.52
C TRP A 130 23.02 11.89 -7.29
N GLU A 131 24.14 11.62 -6.61
CA GLU A 131 25.47 11.58 -7.20
C GLU A 131 25.70 10.30 -8.02
N ASP A 132 25.27 9.15 -7.50
CA ASP A 132 25.73 7.85 -7.99
C ASP A 132 24.66 7.02 -8.70
N THR A 133 23.37 7.34 -8.52
CA THR A 133 22.28 6.62 -9.19
C THR A 133 22.14 7.09 -10.62
N GLY A 134 22.44 6.23 -11.60
CA GLY A 134 22.15 6.47 -13.02
C GLY A 134 20.93 5.71 -13.53
N LYS A 135 20.70 5.80 -14.85
CA LYS A 135 19.57 5.18 -15.57
C LYS A 135 19.74 3.67 -15.84
N GLN A 136 20.79 3.04 -15.31
CA GLN A 136 21.10 1.65 -15.60
C GLN A 136 20.24 0.70 -14.78
N LYS A 137 19.85 -0.44 -15.39
CA LYS A 137 19.13 -1.51 -14.68
C LYS A 137 19.89 -1.96 -13.42
N GLY A 138 19.15 -2.13 -12.32
CA GLY A 138 19.63 -2.55 -11.01
C GLY A 138 20.15 -1.43 -10.11
N LYS A 139 20.21 -0.18 -10.58
CA LYS A 139 20.53 0.98 -9.73
C LYS A 139 19.31 1.40 -8.92
N SER A 140 19.48 1.64 -7.63
CA SER A 140 18.43 2.15 -6.74
C SER A 140 18.13 3.60 -7.03
N PHE A 141 16.85 3.96 -7.20
CA PHE A 141 16.39 5.34 -7.30
C PHE A 141 16.83 6.16 -6.08
N PRO A 142 17.17 7.46 -6.20
CA PRO A 142 17.60 8.25 -5.06
C PRO A 142 16.52 8.31 -3.99
N ARG A 143 16.90 8.09 -2.73
CA ARG A 143 15.97 8.30 -1.61
C ARG A 143 15.89 9.78 -1.30
N GLU A 144 14.69 10.32 -1.31
CA GLU A 144 14.38 11.70 -0.93
C GLU A 144 12.93 11.76 -0.46
N VAL A 145 12.60 12.78 0.34
CA VAL A 145 11.22 13.12 0.70
C VAL A 145 10.68 14.13 -0.31
N PHE A 146 9.46 13.94 -0.78
CA PHE A 146 8.81 14.83 -1.74
C PHE A 146 7.51 15.40 -1.18
N LEU A 147 7.21 16.65 -1.51
CA LEU A 147 5.91 17.25 -1.18
C LEU A 147 4.84 16.62 -2.06
N ASP A 148 3.76 16.14 -1.44
CA ASP A 148 2.63 15.53 -2.12
C ASP A 148 1.44 16.48 -2.33
N GLN A 149 0.38 15.99 -2.99
CA GLN A 149 -0.83 16.79 -3.26
C GLN A 149 -1.63 17.20 -2.02
N TYR A 150 -1.35 16.61 -0.85
CA TYR A 150 -2.02 16.88 0.41
C TYR A 150 -1.19 17.81 1.32
N GLY A 151 0.03 18.14 0.92
CA GLY A 151 0.96 18.99 1.66
C GLY A 151 1.90 18.21 2.58
N ASP A 152 1.92 16.88 2.49
CA ASP A 152 2.81 16.03 3.27
C ASP A 152 4.18 15.91 2.60
N THR A 153 5.25 15.80 3.40
CA THR A 153 6.56 15.38 2.89
C THR A 153 6.69 13.86 3.02
N VAL A 154 6.63 13.17 1.90
CA VAL A 154 6.53 11.70 1.83
C VAL A 154 7.87 11.10 1.40
N ASP A 155 8.38 10.13 2.15
CA ASP A 155 9.54 9.35 1.73
C ASP A 155 9.11 8.35 0.65
N VAL A 156 9.65 8.48 -0.56
CA VAL A 156 9.27 7.60 -1.67
C VAL A 156 9.53 6.12 -1.34
N TYR A 157 10.52 5.83 -0.49
CA TYR A 157 10.83 4.46 -0.07
C TYR A 157 9.77 3.84 0.84
N ASP A 158 8.83 4.61 1.40
CA ASP A 158 7.74 4.04 2.20
C ASP A 158 6.80 3.12 1.39
N PHE A 159 6.78 3.27 0.07
CA PHE A 159 5.99 2.43 -0.83
C PHE A 159 6.64 1.07 -1.15
N THR A 160 7.90 0.87 -0.74
CA THR A 160 8.67 -0.34 -1.08
C THR A 160 8.09 -1.58 -0.42
N ASN A 161 8.23 -2.72 -1.10
CA ASN A 161 7.78 -4.03 -0.62
C ASN A 161 6.32 -4.08 -0.14
N PHE A 162 5.46 -3.19 -0.62
CA PHE A 162 4.06 -3.15 -0.23
C PHE A 162 3.25 -4.27 -0.90
N THR A 163 2.53 -5.07 -0.10
CA THR A 163 1.92 -6.35 -0.51
C THR A 163 0.40 -6.43 -0.31
N VAL A 164 -0.33 -5.31 -0.37
CA VAL A 164 -1.77 -5.33 -0.06
C VAL A 164 -2.66 -5.88 -1.17
N ASN A 165 -2.16 -6.01 -2.41
CA ASN A 165 -2.93 -6.56 -3.52
C ASN A 165 -3.40 -8.00 -3.27
N SER A 166 -4.32 -8.47 -4.11
CA SER A 166 -4.97 -9.78 -3.95
C SER A 166 -4.00 -10.97 -4.00
N THR A 167 -2.81 -10.80 -4.59
CA THR A 167 -1.79 -11.86 -4.69
C THR A 167 -0.75 -11.83 -3.58
N LYS A 168 -0.78 -10.80 -2.71
CA LYS A 168 0.21 -10.57 -1.65
C LYS A 168 1.65 -10.49 -2.17
N GLN A 169 1.84 -10.16 -3.45
CA GLN A 169 3.16 -9.92 -4.03
C GLN A 169 3.51 -8.44 -3.95
N PRO A 170 4.80 -8.09 -3.81
CA PRO A 170 5.22 -6.70 -3.79
C PRO A 170 4.84 -5.96 -5.08
N ALA A 171 4.25 -4.76 -4.94
CA ALA A 171 3.96 -3.90 -6.08
C ALA A 171 5.24 -3.39 -6.75
N VAL A 172 5.21 -3.24 -8.07
CA VAL A 172 6.28 -2.56 -8.84
C VAL A 172 5.93 -1.08 -9.01
N PHE A 173 6.87 -0.26 -9.49
CA PHE A 173 6.63 1.17 -9.67
C PHE A 173 6.73 1.57 -11.13
N ILE A 174 5.78 2.38 -11.58
CA ILE A 174 5.91 3.18 -12.80
C ILE A 174 6.09 4.64 -12.38
N MET A 175 7.24 5.20 -12.74
CA MET A 175 7.55 6.60 -12.49
C MET A 175 7.11 7.42 -13.69
N ASP A 176 6.12 8.28 -13.50
CA ASP A 176 5.53 9.18 -14.50
C ASP A 176 6.07 10.59 -14.28
N LEU A 177 7.01 11.01 -15.13
CA LEU A 177 7.46 12.40 -15.16
C LEU A 177 6.56 13.17 -16.10
N SER A 178 5.76 14.07 -15.53
CA SER A 178 4.70 14.81 -16.19
C SER A 178 4.85 16.32 -16.00
N ALA A 179 4.43 17.10 -17.00
CA ALA A 179 4.55 18.55 -17.01
C ALA A 179 3.17 19.21 -17.10
N GLN A 180 2.95 20.31 -16.38
CA GLN A 180 1.64 20.99 -16.29
C GLN A 180 1.14 21.56 -17.63
N TRP A 181 2.04 21.79 -18.61
CA TRP A 181 1.67 22.24 -19.95
C TRP A 181 1.44 21.08 -20.94
N CYS A 182 1.72 19.84 -20.55
CA CYS A 182 1.81 18.69 -21.45
C CYS A 182 0.46 18.01 -21.66
N THR A 183 -0.18 18.27 -22.81
CA THR A 183 -1.45 17.62 -23.17
C THR A 183 -1.40 16.08 -23.14
N PRO A 184 -0.38 15.40 -23.70
CA PRO A 184 -0.29 13.94 -23.60
C PRO A 184 -0.22 13.42 -22.16
N CYS A 185 0.36 14.19 -21.24
CA CYS A 185 0.47 13.84 -19.83
C CYS A 185 -0.91 13.85 -19.16
N HIS A 186 -1.67 14.93 -19.37
CA HIS A 186 -3.07 15.02 -18.92
C HIS A 186 -3.95 13.92 -19.51
N ASN A 187 -3.72 13.53 -20.77
CA ASN A 187 -4.47 12.43 -21.40
C ASN A 187 -4.21 11.09 -20.69
N VAL A 188 -2.95 10.78 -20.35
CA VAL A 188 -2.61 9.56 -19.61
C VAL A 188 -3.19 9.60 -18.20
N ALA A 189 -3.08 10.73 -17.48
CA ALA A 189 -3.63 10.88 -16.14
C ALA A 189 -5.17 10.69 -16.13
N ASN A 190 -5.88 11.31 -17.09
CA ASN A 190 -7.31 11.10 -17.26
C ASN A 190 -7.67 9.65 -17.59
N TRP A 191 -6.86 8.99 -18.42
CA TRP A 191 -7.06 7.59 -18.75
C TRP A 191 -6.87 6.69 -17.53
N ILE A 192 -5.86 6.90 -16.69
CA ILE A 192 -5.71 6.13 -15.44
C ILE A 192 -6.91 6.36 -14.52
N ALA A 193 -7.36 7.61 -14.36
CA ALA A 193 -8.53 7.98 -13.55
C ALA A 193 -9.88 7.48 -14.11
N GLY A 194 -9.90 6.85 -15.29
CA GLY A 194 -11.12 6.35 -15.94
C GLY A 194 -11.97 7.43 -16.63
N ASN A 195 -11.43 8.62 -16.83
CA ASN A 195 -12.05 9.73 -17.55
C ASN A 195 -11.72 9.65 -19.04
N ASP A 196 -12.34 8.68 -19.72
CA ASP A 196 -12.04 8.39 -21.13
C ASP A 196 -12.74 9.37 -22.10
N ASP A 197 -12.00 9.84 -23.10
CA ASP A 197 -12.44 10.70 -24.20
C ASP A 197 -11.71 10.35 -25.51
N SER A 198 -12.03 11.10 -26.59
CA SER A 198 -11.42 10.86 -27.92
C SER A 198 -9.90 11.09 -27.99
N ASN A 199 -9.29 11.69 -26.96
CA ASN A 199 -7.86 11.97 -26.89
C ASN A 199 -7.07 10.86 -26.18
N ASN A 200 -7.72 10.03 -25.37
CA ASN A 200 -7.07 9.03 -24.52
C ASN A 200 -7.65 7.61 -24.63
N GLU A 201 -8.82 7.41 -25.27
CA GLU A 201 -9.44 6.08 -25.39
C GLU A 201 -8.53 5.05 -26.08
N TRP A 202 -7.66 5.50 -27.00
CA TRP A 202 -6.67 4.66 -27.67
C TRP A 202 -5.66 4.03 -26.70
N ILE A 203 -5.38 4.68 -25.56
CA ILE A 203 -4.41 4.18 -24.57
C ILE A 203 -4.94 2.88 -23.96
N GLN A 204 -6.24 2.82 -23.69
CA GLN A 204 -6.92 1.61 -23.20
C GLN A 204 -6.89 0.47 -24.21
N GLU A 205 -6.89 0.77 -25.51
CA GLU A 205 -6.78 -0.26 -26.56
C GLU A 205 -5.38 -0.88 -26.61
N ILE A 206 -4.33 -0.09 -26.33
CA ILE A 206 -2.93 -0.56 -26.35
C ILE A 206 -2.52 -1.21 -25.03
N TYR A 207 -3.02 -0.71 -23.89
CA TYR A 207 -2.63 -1.15 -22.55
C TYR A 207 -3.84 -1.58 -21.71
N PRO A 208 -4.56 -2.63 -22.12
CA PRO A 208 -5.88 -2.94 -21.59
C PRO A 208 -5.90 -3.31 -20.10
N THR A 209 -4.79 -3.77 -19.52
CA THR A 209 -4.75 -4.27 -18.13
C THR A 209 -4.17 -3.28 -17.13
N VAL A 210 -3.58 -2.18 -17.59
CA VAL A 210 -2.77 -1.29 -16.74
C VAL A 210 -3.62 -0.56 -15.70
N ARG A 211 -4.78 0.00 -16.09
CA ARG A 211 -5.68 0.69 -15.17
C ARG A 211 -6.07 -0.21 -13.98
N GLU A 212 -6.46 -1.44 -14.28
CA GLU A 212 -6.80 -2.44 -13.27
C GLU A 212 -5.62 -2.77 -12.36
N LYS A 213 -4.41 -2.89 -12.90
CA LYS A 213 -3.20 -3.16 -12.10
C LYS A 213 -2.83 -2.02 -11.16
N VAL A 214 -3.05 -0.77 -11.58
CA VAL A 214 -2.85 0.41 -10.75
C VAL A 214 -3.87 0.45 -9.62
N HIS A 215 -5.17 0.39 -9.93
CA HIS A 215 -6.24 0.43 -8.91
C HIS A 215 -6.32 -0.85 -8.06
N GLY A 216 -5.73 -1.95 -8.53
CA GLY A 216 -5.54 -3.19 -7.77
C GLY A 216 -4.26 -3.22 -6.93
N LEU A 217 -3.46 -2.14 -6.93
CA LEU A 217 -2.21 -2.01 -6.18
C LEU A 217 -1.16 -3.08 -6.51
N PHE A 218 -1.14 -3.54 -7.76
CA PHE A 218 -0.03 -4.30 -8.34
C PHE A 218 1.08 -3.38 -8.83
N VAL A 219 0.72 -2.13 -9.10
CA VAL A 219 1.61 -1.09 -9.62
C VAL A 219 1.37 0.19 -8.86
N TRP A 220 2.43 0.71 -8.26
CA TRP A 220 2.50 2.09 -7.80
C TRP A 220 2.76 3.00 -8.99
N TRP A 221 1.72 3.68 -9.45
CA TRP A 221 1.88 4.75 -10.42
C TRP A 221 2.14 6.06 -9.69
N ILE A 222 3.40 6.48 -9.69
CA ILE A 222 3.85 7.70 -9.01
C ILE A 222 4.05 8.77 -10.06
N THR A 223 3.33 9.87 -9.94
CA THR A 223 3.42 11.00 -10.86
C THR A 223 4.26 12.11 -10.25
N PHE A 224 5.41 12.40 -10.85
CA PHE A 224 6.17 13.60 -10.55
C PHE A 224 5.70 14.73 -11.47
N VAL A 225 5.18 15.81 -10.88
CA VAL A 225 4.99 17.06 -11.62
C VAL A 225 6.35 17.75 -11.66
N VAL A 226 6.97 17.74 -12.83
CA VAL A 226 8.35 18.21 -13.01
C VAL A 226 8.49 19.58 -13.64
N GLN A 227 7.40 20.12 -14.18
CA GLN A 227 7.38 21.44 -14.81
C GLN A 227 6.05 22.14 -14.58
N ASP A 228 6.12 23.44 -14.28
CA ASP A 228 4.96 24.34 -14.23
C ASP A 228 4.35 24.56 -15.62
N ALA A 229 3.27 25.34 -15.72
CA ALA A 229 2.60 25.63 -16.99
C ALA A 229 3.47 26.38 -18.04
N ASN A 230 4.64 26.89 -17.64
CA ASN A 230 5.57 27.63 -18.50
C ASN A 230 6.84 26.81 -18.82
N GLY A 231 6.95 25.58 -18.33
CA GLY A 231 8.13 24.71 -18.48
C GLY A 231 9.26 25.00 -17.49
N GLY A 232 9.01 25.82 -16.47
CA GLY A 232 9.91 26.12 -15.37
C GLY A 232 9.72 25.19 -14.18
N ASP A 233 10.27 25.61 -13.04
CA ASP A 233 10.20 24.87 -11.77
C ASP A 233 8.75 24.82 -11.26
N PRO A 234 8.20 23.64 -10.96
CA PRO A 234 6.85 23.49 -10.45
C PRO A 234 6.72 24.01 -9.01
N SER A 235 5.50 24.31 -8.59
CA SER A 235 5.14 24.73 -7.23
C SER A 235 4.06 23.85 -6.61
N GLU A 236 3.83 23.99 -5.30
CA GLU A 236 2.72 23.35 -4.58
C GLU A 236 1.36 23.63 -5.25
N GLY A 237 1.16 24.86 -5.76
CA GLY A 237 -0.05 25.21 -6.48
C GLY A 237 -0.23 24.46 -7.81
N ASP A 238 0.86 24.02 -8.45
CA ASP A 238 0.79 23.22 -9.68
C ASP A 238 0.38 21.77 -9.38
N ILE A 239 0.92 21.15 -8.33
CA ILE A 239 0.49 19.79 -7.93
C ILE A 239 -0.96 19.78 -7.43
N GLU A 240 -1.41 20.81 -6.71
CA GLU A 240 -2.81 20.93 -6.29
C GLU A 240 -3.72 21.10 -7.51
N ALA A 241 -3.34 21.96 -8.46
CA ALA A 241 -4.08 22.13 -9.70
C ALA A 241 -4.15 20.84 -10.53
N TRP A 242 -3.05 20.08 -10.60
CA TRP A 242 -3.02 18.77 -11.24
C TRP A 242 -3.97 17.79 -10.56
N PHE A 243 -3.90 17.67 -9.24
CA PHE A 243 -4.74 16.78 -8.46
C PHE A 243 -6.23 17.09 -8.63
N GLN A 244 -6.61 18.37 -8.63
CA GLN A 244 -8.00 18.78 -8.84
C GLN A 244 -8.50 18.48 -10.26
N ALA A 245 -7.62 18.55 -11.26
CA ALA A 245 -7.97 18.29 -12.66
C ALA A 245 -8.00 16.79 -13.00
N HIS A 246 -7.15 16.00 -12.36
CA HIS A 246 -6.90 14.58 -12.65
C HIS A 246 -6.99 13.72 -11.39
N TRP A 247 -8.03 13.94 -10.60
CA TRP A 247 -8.20 13.28 -9.32
C TRP A 247 -8.23 11.76 -9.46
N ASP A 248 -7.31 11.09 -8.76
CA ASP A 248 -7.27 9.65 -8.56
C ASP A 248 -6.65 9.36 -7.17
N PRO A 249 -7.36 8.67 -6.27
CA PRO A 249 -6.89 8.43 -4.91
C PRO A 249 -5.74 7.41 -4.82
N TYR A 250 -5.45 6.67 -5.89
CA TYR A 250 -4.39 5.65 -5.91
C TYR A 250 -3.06 6.17 -6.46
N ILE A 251 -3.00 7.44 -6.89
CA ILE A 251 -1.85 8.04 -7.55
C ILE A 251 -1.19 9.07 -6.62
N PRO A 252 -0.03 8.74 -6.04
CA PRO A 252 0.81 9.74 -5.40
C PRO A 252 1.28 10.76 -6.43
N LEU A 253 1.09 12.04 -6.13
CA LEU A 253 1.63 13.16 -6.89
C LEU A 253 2.78 13.74 -6.09
N PHE A 254 3.95 13.88 -6.69
CA PHE A 254 5.12 14.47 -6.05
C PHE A 254 5.62 15.69 -6.79
N LEU A 255 5.93 16.73 -6.03
CA LEU A 255 6.57 17.95 -6.53
C LEU A 255 8.06 17.72 -6.74
N ASP A 256 8.54 17.86 -7.98
CA ASP A 256 9.98 17.86 -8.27
C ASP A 256 10.55 19.29 -8.16
N GLU A 257 10.56 19.83 -6.94
CA GLU A 257 11.12 21.16 -6.66
C GLU A 257 12.62 21.20 -7.02
N GLY A 258 13.02 22.21 -7.78
CA GLY A 258 14.37 22.32 -8.32
C GLY A 258 14.67 21.35 -9.48
N GLN A 259 13.67 20.62 -9.95
CA GLN A 259 13.71 19.75 -11.13
C GLN A 259 14.83 18.69 -11.08
N LYS A 260 15.09 18.10 -9.90
CA LYS A 260 16.15 17.10 -9.70
C LYS A 260 15.81 15.79 -10.40
N VAL A 261 14.58 15.31 -10.24
CA VAL A 261 14.08 14.08 -10.88
C VAL A 261 14.12 14.26 -12.39
N LEU A 262 13.63 15.38 -12.92
CA LEU A 262 13.71 15.70 -14.35
C LEU A 262 15.15 15.78 -14.85
N SER A 263 16.02 16.48 -14.14
CA SER A 263 17.42 16.64 -14.56
C SER A 263 18.14 15.30 -14.65
N ARG A 264 17.80 14.35 -13.77
CA ARG A 264 18.47 13.04 -13.72
C ARG A 264 17.80 11.97 -14.57
N PHE A 265 16.47 11.92 -14.56
CA PHE A 265 15.64 10.84 -15.10
C PHE A 265 14.70 11.30 -16.22
N GLY A 266 14.77 12.56 -16.65
CA GLY A 266 14.06 13.03 -17.84
C GLY A 266 14.48 12.29 -19.11
N GLY A 267 13.52 12.11 -20.01
CA GLY A 267 13.75 11.67 -21.39
C GLY A 267 13.53 12.80 -22.40
N ASP A 268 13.48 12.43 -23.67
CA ASP A 268 13.33 13.39 -24.79
C ASP A 268 11.89 13.85 -25.02
N SER A 269 10.92 13.29 -24.28
CA SER A 269 9.49 13.57 -24.45
C SER A 269 8.72 13.39 -23.16
N PHE A 270 7.61 14.12 -23.04
CA PHE A 270 6.63 13.96 -21.97
C PHE A 270 5.32 13.32 -22.49
N PRO A 271 4.62 12.53 -21.66
CA PRO A 271 5.07 12.02 -20.36
C PRO A 271 6.25 11.05 -20.54
N HIS A 272 7.11 10.98 -19.52
CA HIS A 272 8.25 10.06 -19.53
C HIS A 272 8.06 9.00 -18.45
N PHE A 273 8.10 7.72 -18.85
CA PHE A 273 7.86 6.59 -17.96
C PHE A 273 9.07 5.70 -17.82
N PHE A 274 9.43 5.32 -16.60
CA PHE A 274 10.38 4.25 -16.35
C PHE A 274 9.90 3.34 -15.20
N LEU A 275 10.39 2.11 -15.19
CA LEU A 275 9.94 1.05 -14.29
C LEU A 275 10.98 0.79 -13.21
N LEU A 276 10.54 0.70 -11.96
CA LEU A 276 11.32 0.17 -10.85
C LEU A 276 10.69 -1.12 -10.31
N ASN A 277 11.50 -1.99 -9.72
CA ASN A 277 10.99 -3.11 -8.93
C ASN A 277 10.53 -2.64 -7.53
N SER A 278 10.00 -3.56 -6.73
CA SER A 278 9.47 -3.28 -5.39
C SER A 278 10.49 -2.74 -4.38
N GLU A 279 11.79 -2.78 -4.69
CA GLU A 279 12.90 -2.27 -3.88
C GLU A 279 13.48 -0.96 -4.45
N MET A 280 12.73 -0.24 -5.28
CA MET A 280 13.15 1.02 -5.94
C MET A 280 14.35 0.87 -6.90
N LYS A 281 14.65 -0.32 -7.41
CA LYS A 281 15.73 -0.51 -8.39
C LYS A 281 15.21 -0.39 -9.81
N ILE A 282 15.94 0.34 -10.65
CA ILE A 282 15.63 0.52 -12.07
C ILE A 282 15.51 -0.84 -12.74
N GLU A 283 14.33 -1.19 -13.23
CA GLU A 283 14.09 -2.42 -13.99
C GLU A 283 14.14 -2.14 -15.49
N TYR A 284 13.61 -0.99 -15.89
CA TYR A 284 13.60 -0.54 -17.27
C TYR A 284 13.62 0.99 -17.35
N PHE A 285 14.56 1.52 -18.11
CA PHE A 285 14.60 2.93 -18.50
C PHE A 285 14.51 3.00 -20.03
N PRO A 286 13.52 3.71 -20.61
CA PRO A 286 13.30 3.70 -22.05
C PRO A 286 14.40 4.45 -22.81
N ASP A 287 14.79 3.89 -23.95
CA ASP A 287 15.54 4.58 -25.00
C ASP A 287 14.53 5.15 -26.01
N PRO A 288 14.72 6.36 -26.56
CA PRO A 288 13.80 6.95 -27.55
C PRO A 288 13.52 6.04 -28.74
N SER A 289 14.47 5.17 -29.14
CA SER A 289 14.30 4.21 -30.22
C SER A 289 13.34 3.06 -29.91
N HIS A 290 12.95 2.87 -28.64
CA HIS A 290 12.02 1.83 -28.22
C HIS A 290 10.55 2.23 -28.43
N SER A 291 10.25 3.52 -28.55
CA SER A 291 8.88 4.01 -28.78
C SER A 291 8.45 3.78 -30.23
N THR A 292 7.25 3.23 -30.42
CA THR A 292 6.66 2.99 -31.74
C THR A 292 5.19 3.40 -31.76
N ASN A 293 4.58 3.54 -32.93
CA ASN A 293 3.15 3.82 -33.03
C ASN A 293 2.27 2.73 -32.37
N ALA A 294 2.76 1.49 -32.27
CA ALA A 294 2.03 0.38 -31.64
C ALA A 294 2.29 0.27 -30.13
N ASN A 295 3.35 0.91 -29.64
CA ASN A 295 3.72 0.94 -28.22
C ASN A 295 4.46 2.26 -27.95
N PRO A 296 3.73 3.37 -27.79
CA PRO A 296 4.33 4.68 -27.60
C PRO A 296 5.02 4.82 -26.24
N TYR A 297 4.57 4.05 -25.24
CA TYR A 297 5.09 4.04 -23.87
C TYR A 297 5.60 2.64 -23.48
N PRO A 298 6.84 2.28 -23.85
CA PRO A 298 7.38 0.94 -23.63
C PRO A 298 7.37 0.47 -22.17
N ALA A 299 7.61 1.37 -21.21
CA ALA A 299 7.55 1.04 -19.78
C ALA A 299 6.14 0.62 -19.34
N ILE A 300 5.10 1.31 -19.81
CA ILE A 300 3.70 0.92 -19.59
C ILE A 300 3.40 -0.42 -20.27
N GLY A 301 3.94 -0.66 -21.48
CA GLY A 301 3.80 -1.94 -22.16
C GLY A 301 4.40 -3.12 -21.38
N LEU A 302 5.48 -2.89 -20.60
CA LEU A 302 6.02 -3.92 -19.70
C LEU A 302 5.07 -4.20 -18.53
N ILE A 303 4.46 -3.17 -17.95
CA ILE A 303 3.41 -3.35 -16.93
C ILE A 303 2.27 -4.22 -17.48
N ASP A 304 1.78 -3.86 -18.67
CA ASP A 304 0.65 -4.56 -19.28
C ASP A 304 0.93 -6.04 -19.53
N THR A 305 2.17 -6.37 -19.93
CA THR A 305 2.52 -7.73 -20.36
C THR A 305 3.21 -8.60 -19.30
N GLN A 306 3.84 -8.01 -18.28
CA GLN A 306 4.73 -8.75 -17.37
C GLN A 306 4.33 -8.68 -15.89
N VAL A 307 3.56 -7.67 -15.49
CA VAL A 307 3.06 -7.59 -14.11
C VAL A 307 1.81 -8.46 -14.01
N PRO A 308 1.74 -9.43 -13.08
CA PRO A 308 0.51 -10.19 -12.84
C PRO A 308 -0.59 -9.24 -12.34
N GLY A 309 -1.83 -9.45 -12.79
CA GLY A 309 -3.01 -8.72 -12.31
C GLY A 309 -3.90 -9.58 -11.41
N ALA A 310 -5.08 -9.07 -11.06
CA ALA A 310 -6.13 -9.92 -10.48
C ALA A 310 -6.65 -10.90 -11.54
N GLU A 311 -6.72 -12.19 -11.20
CA GLU A 311 -7.40 -13.21 -12.03
C GLU A 311 -8.92 -13.15 -11.88
#